data_AF-A0A942RNR9-F1
#
_entry.id   AF-A0A942RNR9-F1
#
_cell.length_a   1.000
_cell.length_b   1.000
_cell.length_c   1.000
_cell.angle_alpha   90.00
_cell.angle_beta   90.00
_cell.angle_gamma   90.00
#
_symmetry.space_group_name_H-M   'P 1'
#
loop_
_entity.id
_entity.type
_entity.pdbx_description
1 polymer ?
#
loop_
_entity_poly.entity_id
_entity_poly.type
_entity_poly.pdbx_seq_one_letter_code
_entity_poly.pdbx_strand_id
1 'polypeptide(L)'
;MKKFGATSKGNQYKHWLTEEEAHFNFITPDIHTGTLARFENHKAGDLKRILTNTAASQPFCFNLIIFLQQHSELADKLFSNLLDKQVKVIHLEPEFTPNECNSVIRFERTTDESIGDQGNKRGTDSDIAVFYTYDNDKKGVLLIEFKFIEAEFSVCSSYADKKQIKATCDSANYFLDMITNKKTDEAKNFLCGYNRYFNWQLTAKSKVIDGEKVKSMLTCPFRFGLNQLWRNMMLAEQVALSRHCDEFGFWVFSPSENDNYLWKKGETERQFREILTQQGNNHFKKVHLENIFDKLHDIVSDEQENTWLTDMETKYRIS
;
A
#
# COMPACT_ATOMS: atom_id res chain seq x y z
N MET A 1 20.11 13.35 16.36
CA MET A 1 20.38 12.14 15.56
C MET A 1 19.36 11.09 16.01
N LYS A 2 18.21 10.97 15.33
CA LYS A 2 17.05 10.21 15.85
C LYS A 2 17.37 8.70 15.81
N LYS A 3 17.32 8.06 16.98
CA LYS A 3 17.46 6.60 17.13
C LYS A 3 16.11 5.99 16.76
N PHE A 4 16.03 5.35 15.60
CA PHE A 4 14.89 4.49 15.28
C PHE A 4 14.94 3.29 16.24
N GLY A 5 13.83 3.08 16.98
CA GLY A 5 13.63 2.00 17.95
C GLY A 5 14.36 2.11 19.29
N ALA A 6 14.62 3.31 19.80
CA ALA A 6 14.96 3.49 21.22
C ALA A 6 14.09 4.58 21.86
N THR A 7 13.18 4.19 22.75
CA THR A 7 12.57 5.11 23.72
C THR A 7 13.35 5.05 25.03
N SER A 8 13.23 6.12 25.83
CA SER A 8 13.86 6.29 27.14
C SER A 8 13.48 5.23 28.20
N LYS A 9 12.56 4.31 27.88
CA LYS A 9 12.14 3.19 28.72
C LYS A 9 12.28 1.81 28.05
N GLY A 10 13.13 1.68 27.02
CA GLY A 10 13.67 0.40 26.58
C GLY A 10 12.63 -0.61 26.10
N ASN A 11 12.30 -0.59 24.81
CA ASN A 11 11.94 -1.85 24.16
C ASN A 11 13.13 -2.81 24.37
N GLN A 12 12.92 -3.87 25.15
CA GLN A 12 13.99 -4.78 25.59
C GLN A 12 14.61 -5.53 24.39
N TYR A 13 13.85 -5.63 23.31
CA TYR A 13 14.25 -6.30 22.08
C TYR A 13 14.91 -5.28 21.16
N LYS A 14 16.20 -5.49 20.89
CA LYS A 14 16.89 -4.89 19.73
C LYS A 14 16.01 -5.13 18.49
N HIS A 15 16.14 -4.32 17.43
CA HIS A 15 15.25 -4.34 16.24
C HIS A 15 14.96 -5.72 15.60
N TRP A 16 15.64 -6.77 16.04
CA TRP A 16 15.48 -8.16 15.65
C TRP A 16 15.23 -9.06 16.86
N LEU A 17 14.07 -9.70 16.88
CA LEU A 17 13.71 -10.83 17.75
C LEU A 17 14.25 -12.14 17.15
N THR A 18 14.44 -13.15 17.98
CA THR A 18 14.50 -14.54 17.50
C THR A 18 13.10 -15.06 17.14
N GLU A 19 13.01 -16.18 16.43
CA GLU A 19 11.71 -16.80 16.09
C GLU A 19 10.96 -17.28 17.35
N GLU A 20 11.66 -17.70 18.40
CA GLU A 20 11.06 -18.08 19.68
C GLU A 20 10.45 -16.87 20.41
N GLU A 21 11.02 -15.69 20.20
CA GLU A 21 10.57 -14.41 20.76
C GLU A 21 9.54 -13.70 19.88
N ALA A 22 9.14 -14.26 18.74
CA ALA A 22 8.29 -13.60 17.75
C ALA A 22 6.95 -13.07 18.33
N HIS A 23 6.41 -13.74 19.34
CA HIS A 23 5.18 -13.33 20.01
C HIS A 23 5.28 -11.94 20.66
N PHE A 24 6.47 -11.50 21.08
CA PHE A 24 6.70 -10.13 21.58
C PHE A 24 6.60 -9.07 20.49
N ASN A 25 6.57 -9.46 19.21
CA ASN A 25 6.32 -8.51 18.14
C ASN A 25 4.85 -8.09 18.01
N PHE A 26 3.94 -8.75 18.72
CA PHE A 26 2.52 -8.50 18.63
C PHE A 26 1.97 -7.96 19.95
N ILE A 27 0.99 -7.06 19.87
CA ILE A 27 0.36 -6.42 21.03
C ILE A 27 -0.43 -7.45 21.84
N THR A 28 -1.13 -8.38 21.15
CA THR A 28 -1.88 -9.45 21.78
C THR A 28 -1.52 -10.82 21.19
N PRO A 29 -1.70 -11.92 21.95
CA PRO A 29 -1.54 -13.27 21.41
C PRO A 29 -2.45 -13.57 20.22
N ASP A 30 -3.67 -13.01 20.20
CA ASP A 30 -4.63 -13.23 19.12
C ASP A 30 -4.17 -12.61 17.80
N ILE A 31 -3.48 -11.46 17.86
CA ILE A 31 -2.86 -10.85 16.68
C ILE A 31 -1.74 -11.75 16.13
N HIS A 32 -0.91 -12.31 17.02
CA HIS A 32 0.14 -13.25 16.61
C HIS A 32 -0.45 -14.48 15.92
N THR A 33 -1.47 -15.11 16.51
CA THR A 33 -2.17 -16.25 15.93
C THR A 33 -2.83 -15.89 14.59
N GLY A 34 -3.52 -14.76 14.50
CA GLY A 34 -4.13 -14.29 13.25
C GLY A 34 -3.09 -14.00 12.15
N THR A 35 -1.92 -13.51 12.53
CA THR A 35 -0.79 -13.31 11.61
C THR A 35 -0.29 -14.65 11.05
N LEU A 36 -0.07 -15.66 11.89
CA LEU A 36 0.35 -16.99 11.43
C LEU A 36 -0.70 -17.61 10.50
N ALA A 37 -1.97 -17.56 10.89
CA ALA A 37 -3.07 -18.07 10.07
C ALA A 37 -3.15 -17.39 8.68
N ARG A 38 -2.82 -16.10 8.58
CA ARG A 38 -2.78 -15.41 7.28
C ARG A 38 -1.73 -16.01 6.34
N PHE A 39 -0.57 -16.40 6.87
CA PHE A 39 0.53 -16.95 6.09
C PHE A 39 0.37 -18.44 5.74
N GLU A 40 -0.43 -19.18 6.51
CA GLU A 40 -0.78 -20.56 6.18
C GLU A 40 -1.75 -20.66 4.99
N ASN A 41 -2.65 -19.68 4.85
CA ASN A 41 -3.79 -19.79 3.94
C ASN A 41 -3.56 -19.24 2.52
N HIS A 42 -2.66 -18.28 2.33
CA HIS A 42 -2.45 -17.68 1.01
C HIS A 42 -1.00 -17.23 0.80
N LYS A 43 -0.63 -16.96 -0.45
CA LYS A 43 0.58 -16.20 -0.75
C LYS A 43 0.56 -14.88 0.04
N ALA A 44 1.64 -14.63 0.76
CA ALA A 44 1.88 -13.47 1.59
C ALA A 44 3.37 -13.12 1.50
N GLY A 45 3.77 -11.94 1.99
CA GLY A 45 5.14 -11.46 1.95
C GLY A 45 6.15 -12.29 2.75
N ASP A 46 7.01 -11.63 3.53
CA ASP A 46 8.07 -12.30 4.28
C ASP A 46 7.65 -12.52 5.75
N LEU A 47 7.17 -13.74 6.06
CA LEU A 47 6.75 -14.10 7.42
C LEU A 47 7.87 -13.88 8.44
N LYS A 48 9.11 -14.25 8.09
CA LYS A 48 10.24 -14.11 9.02
C LYS A 48 10.47 -12.66 9.36
N ARG A 49 10.40 -11.76 8.37
CA ARG A 49 10.49 -10.32 8.61
C ARG A 49 9.38 -9.82 9.55
N ILE A 50 8.15 -10.29 9.38
CA ILE A 50 7.03 -9.91 10.25
C ILE A 50 7.22 -10.41 11.69
N LEU A 51 7.65 -11.65 11.86
CA LEU A 51 7.85 -12.25 13.17
C LEU A 51 9.04 -11.62 13.92
N THR A 52 10.10 -11.24 13.20
CA THR A 52 11.38 -10.90 13.84
C THR A 52 11.75 -9.44 13.81
N ASN A 53 11.30 -8.64 12.83
CA ASN A 53 11.71 -7.24 12.73
C ASN A 53 10.72 -6.31 13.44
N THR A 54 11.09 -5.80 14.61
CA THR A 54 10.18 -4.98 15.43
C THR A 54 9.96 -3.56 14.89
N ALA A 55 10.82 -3.13 13.96
CA ALA A 55 10.74 -1.80 13.36
C ALA A 55 10.12 -1.82 11.95
N ALA A 56 9.85 -2.99 11.38
CA ALA A 56 9.28 -3.09 10.04
C ALA A 56 7.82 -2.63 10.00
N SER A 57 7.39 -2.11 8.85
CA SER A 57 6.01 -1.67 8.61
C SER A 57 4.99 -2.79 8.73
N GLN A 58 5.38 -4.00 8.31
CA GLN A 58 4.48 -5.14 8.30
C GLN A 58 3.95 -5.48 9.71
N PRO A 59 4.78 -5.68 10.76
CA PRO A 59 4.24 -5.93 12.09
C PRO A 59 3.35 -4.80 12.64
N PHE A 60 3.60 -3.53 12.30
CA PHE A 60 2.65 -2.46 12.64
C PHE A 60 1.32 -2.69 11.93
N CYS A 61 1.35 -2.87 10.61
CA CYS A 61 0.17 -3.17 9.80
C CYS A 61 -0.63 -4.36 10.37
N PHE A 62 0.02 -5.47 10.74
CA PHE A 62 -0.65 -6.62 11.34
C PHE A 62 -1.24 -6.33 12.73
N ASN A 63 -0.50 -5.62 13.60
CA ASN A 63 -1.01 -5.22 14.91
C ASN A 63 -2.23 -4.30 14.85
N LEU A 64 -2.35 -3.51 13.78
CA LEU A 64 -3.56 -2.72 13.52
C LEU A 64 -4.68 -3.57 12.92
N ILE A 65 -4.41 -4.25 11.81
CA ILE A 65 -5.45 -4.82 10.96
C ILE A 65 -6.04 -6.10 11.53
N ILE A 66 -5.24 -6.97 12.14
CA ILE A 66 -5.79 -8.19 12.76
C ILE A 66 -6.70 -7.85 13.95
N PHE A 67 -6.35 -6.81 14.72
CA PHE A 67 -7.23 -6.33 15.78
C PHE A 67 -8.56 -5.83 15.21
N LEU A 68 -8.53 -4.99 14.17
CA LEU A 68 -9.74 -4.48 13.53
C LEU A 68 -10.60 -5.58 12.88
N GLN A 69 -10.00 -6.68 12.39
CA GLN A 69 -10.75 -7.84 11.92
C GLN A 69 -11.58 -8.51 13.02
N GLN A 70 -11.07 -8.51 14.25
CA GLN A 70 -11.73 -9.10 15.42
C GLN A 70 -12.75 -8.11 16.05
N HIS A 71 -12.59 -6.82 15.80
CA HIS A 71 -13.42 -5.73 16.32
C HIS A 71 -14.10 -4.96 15.18
N SER A 72 -15.07 -5.60 14.51
CA SER A 72 -15.69 -5.06 13.29
C SER A 72 -16.39 -3.72 13.47
N GLU A 73 -17.02 -3.46 14.62
CA GLU A 73 -17.64 -2.15 14.90
C GLU A 73 -16.60 -1.03 14.98
N LEU A 74 -15.41 -1.31 15.52
CA LEU A 74 -14.30 -0.37 15.55
C LEU A 74 -13.75 -0.12 14.14
N ALA A 75 -13.66 -1.17 13.31
CA ALA A 75 -13.28 -1.03 11.91
C ALA A 75 -14.27 -0.14 11.14
N ASP A 76 -15.57 -0.37 11.31
CA ASP A 76 -16.64 0.45 10.70
C ASP A 76 -16.50 1.93 11.09
N LYS A 77 -16.32 2.21 12.39
CA LYS A 77 -16.13 3.58 12.91
C LYS A 77 -14.87 4.23 12.35
N LEU A 78 -13.74 3.53 12.37
CA LEU A 78 -12.46 4.06 11.90
C LEU A 78 -12.52 4.41 10.41
N PHE A 79 -12.95 3.46 9.57
CA PHE A 79 -13.02 3.70 8.14
C PHE A 79 -14.11 4.69 7.77
N SER A 80 -15.19 4.79 8.54
CA SER A 80 -16.19 5.85 8.35
C SER A 80 -15.59 7.23 8.59
N ASN A 81 -14.81 7.38 9.68
CA ASN A 81 -14.12 8.63 10.02
C ASN A 81 -12.99 8.99 9.04
N LEU A 82 -12.35 8.02 8.41
CA LEU A 82 -11.28 8.26 7.43
C LEU A 82 -11.84 8.58 6.03
N LEU A 83 -12.93 7.94 5.65
CA LEU A 83 -13.61 8.14 4.37
C LEU A 83 -14.56 9.34 4.38
N ASP A 84 -14.85 9.89 5.56
CA ASP A 84 -15.80 10.99 5.78
C ASP A 84 -17.22 10.65 5.29
N LYS A 85 -17.63 9.41 5.58
CA LYS A 85 -18.97 8.88 5.30
C LYS A 85 -19.22 7.59 6.06
N GLN A 86 -20.48 7.24 6.26
CA GLN A 86 -20.82 5.97 6.90
C GLN A 86 -20.46 4.80 5.98
N VAL A 87 -19.62 3.89 6.48
CA VAL A 87 -19.27 2.65 5.79
C VAL A 87 -19.44 1.45 6.72
N LYS A 88 -19.64 0.29 6.11
CA LYS A 88 -19.55 -1.01 6.76
C LYS A 88 -18.42 -1.81 6.15
N VAL A 89 -17.37 -2.07 6.91
CA VAL A 89 -16.25 -2.92 6.51
C VAL A 89 -16.75 -4.36 6.45
N ILE A 90 -16.60 -4.96 5.27
CA ILE A 90 -16.98 -6.34 4.99
C ILE A 90 -15.78 -7.27 5.17
N HIS A 91 -14.60 -6.80 4.76
CA HIS A 91 -13.37 -7.58 4.86
C HIS A 91 -12.14 -6.67 4.92
N LEU A 92 -11.18 -7.06 5.76
CA LEU A 92 -9.85 -6.49 5.79
C LEU A 92 -8.88 -7.60 5.40
N GLU A 93 -8.04 -7.35 4.41
CA GLU A 93 -7.02 -8.30 3.94
C GLU A 93 -5.63 -7.68 4.14
N PRO A 94 -4.89 -8.04 5.21
CA PRO A 94 -3.48 -7.69 5.30
C PRO A 94 -2.66 -8.49 4.28
N GLU A 95 -1.61 -7.87 3.72
CA GLU A 95 -0.78 -8.41 2.64
C GLU A 95 -1.63 -8.87 1.44
N PHE A 96 -2.55 -8.00 0.99
CA PHE A 96 -3.44 -8.28 -0.12
C PHE A 96 -2.64 -8.62 -1.39
N THR A 97 -2.78 -9.87 -1.82
CA THR A 97 -2.23 -10.37 -3.09
C THR A 97 -3.36 -10.54 -4.10
N PRO A 98 -3.32 -9.86 -5.25
CA PRO A 98 -4.32 -9.99 -6.30
C PRO A 98 -4.55 -11.45 -6.72
N ASN A 99 -5.82 -11.83 -6.89
CA ASN A 99 -6.28 -13.17 -7.30
C ASN A 99 -6.26 -14.27 -6.22
N GLU A 100 -5.72 -13.98 -5.03
CA GLU A 100 -5.63 -14.97 -3.93
C GLU A 100 -6.82 -14.86 -2.96
N CYS A 101 -7.39 -13.66 -2.78
CA CYS A 101 -8.48 -13.39 -1.83
C CYS A 101 -9.87 -13.63 -2.46
N ASN A 102 -10.25 -14.90 -2.66
CA ASN A 102 -11.48 -15.26 -3.40
C ASN A 102 -12.75 -15.40 -2.53
N SER A 103 -12.63 -15.35 -1.20
CA SER A 103 -13.72 -15.66 -0.26
C SER A 103 -14.51 -14.44 0.25
N VAL A 104 -14.26 -13.24 -0.30
CA VAL A 104 -14.95 -12.02 0.17
C VAL A 104 -16.39 -11.98 -0.36
N ILE A 105 -17.34 -12.32 0.52
CA ILE A 105 -18.76 -12.39 0.21
C ILE A 105 -19.24 -11.03 -0.33
N ARG A 106 -20.00 -11.03 -1.44
CA ARG A 106 -20.45 -9.85 -2.21
C ARG A 106 -19.35 -9.13 -3.00
N PHE A 107 -18.09 -9.53 -2.91
CA PHE A 107 -16.97 -8.94 -3.68
C PHE A 107 -16.30 -10.01 -4.53
N GLU A 108 -17.11 -10.87 -5.14
CA GLU A 108 -16.66 -11.94 -6.01
C GLU A 108 -15.90 -11.35 -7.20
N ARG A 109 -14.70 -11.88 -7.42
CA ARG A 109 -13.84 -11.50 -8.54
C ARG A 109 -14.40 -12.10 -9.83
N THR A 110 -14.55 -11.28 -10.88
CA THR A 110 -15.06 -11.73 -12.18
C THR A 110 -13.98 -11.85 -13.26
N THR A 111 -12.85 -11.18 -13.07
CA THR A 111 -11.70 -11.20 -13.99
C THR A 111 -10.37 -11.26 -13.25
N ASP A 112 -9.24 -11.30 -13.95
CA ASP A 112 -7.93 -11.07 -13.32
C ASP A 112 -7.90 -9.67 -12.68
N GLU A 113 -7.60 -9.58 -11.38
CA GLU A 113 -7.50 -8.30 -10.66
C GLU A 113 -6.05 -7.83 -10.50
N SER A 114 -5.09 -8.56 -11.06
CA SER A 114 -3.68 -8.16 -11.10
C SER A 114 -3.40 -7.17 -12.25
N ILE A 115 -2.23 -6.53 -12.20
CA ILE A 115 -1.72 -5.74 -13.32
C ILE A 115 -0.88 -6.58 -14.30
N GLY A 116 -1.06 -7.91 -14.27
CA GLY A 116 -0.39 -8.88 -15.15
C GLY A 116 1.03 -9.26 -14.71
N ASP A 117 1.46 -8.86 -13.52
CA ASP A 117 2.83 -9.08 -13.01
C ASP A 117 2.94 -10.11 -11.88
N GLN A 118 1.82 -10.75 -11.54
CA GLN A 118 1.78 -11.78 -10.51
C GLN A 118 2.50 -13.04 -10.96
N GLY A 119 3.34 -13.56 -10.06
CA GLY A 119 3.95 -14.88 -10.16
C GLY A 119 4.22 -15.44 -8.77
N ASN A 120 4.81 -16.64 -8.69
CA ASN A 120 4.92 -17.39 -7.43
C ASN A 120 5.60 -16.61 -6.27
N LYS A 121 6.53 -15.70 -6.57
CA LYS A 121 7.33 -14.96 -5.56
C LYS A 121 7.42 -13.45 -5.81
N ARG A 122 6.63 -12.92 -6.74
CA ARG A 122 6.72 -11.50 -7.16
C ARG A 122 5.37 -11.02 -7.67
N GLY A 123 5.15 -9.71 -7.62
CA GLY A 123 3.94 -9.07 -8.11
C GLY A 123 3.78 -7.68 -7.52
N THR A 124 2.73 -6.97 -7.93
CA THR A 124 2.23 -5.81 -7.17
C THR A 124 1.22 -6.30 -6.16
N ASP A 125 1.54 -6.12 -4.89
CA ASP A 125 0.67 -6.43 -3.76
C ASP A 125 0.39 -5.12 -3.01
N SER A 126 -0.59 -5.14 -2.11
CA SER A 126 -0.93 -4.00 -1.23
C SER A 126 -0.82 -4.44 0.21
N ASP A 127 -0.29 -3.59 1.10
CA ASP A 127 -0.16 -3.96 2.51
C ASP A 127 -1.52 -4.24 3.15
N ILE A 128 -2.56 -3.53 2.70
CA ILE A 128 -3.95 -3.76 3.13
C ILE A 128 -4.90 -3.61 1.94
N ALA A 129 -5.93 -4.45 1.87
CA ALA A 129 -7.17 -4.15 1.17
C ALA A 129 -8.35 -4.08 2.14
N VAL A 130 -9.19 -3.06 1.98
CA VAL A 130 -10.41 -2.84 2.76
C VAL A 130 -11.58 -2.92 1.80
N PHE A 131 -12.40 -3.96 1.94
CA PHE A 131 -13.65 -4.09 1.20
C PHE A 131 -14.79 -3.62 2.11
N TYR A 132 -15.60 -2.70 1.62
CA TYR A 132 -16.65 -2.07 2.42
C TYR A 132 -17.87 -1.74 1.60
N THR A 133 -19.03 -1.62 2.25
CA THR A 133 -20.23 -1.06 1.64
C THR A 133 -20.56 0.32 2.20
N TYR A 134 -21.26 1.12 1.40
CA TYR A 134 -21.73 2.47 1.74
C TYR A 134 -23.04 2.78 0.99
N ASP A 135 -23.71 3.88 1.31
CA ASP A 135 -24.90 4.41 0.60
C ASP A 135 -25.86 3.34 0.05
N ASN A 136 -26.52 2.58 0.92
CA ASN A 136 -27.46 1.52 0.54
C ASN A 136 -26.81 0.44 -0.36
N ASP A 137 -25.79 -0.27 0.17
CA ASP A 137 -25.14 -1.43 -0.45
C ASP A 137 -24.24 -1.16 -1.68
N LYS A 138 -23.87 0.09 -1.97
CA LYS A 138 -22.77 0.35 -2.90
C LYS A 138 -21.46 -0.22 -2.37
N LYS A 139 -20.60 -0.68 -3.28
CA LYS A 139 -19.34 -1.37 -2.96
C LYS A 139 -18.15 -0.46 -3.14
N GLY A 140 -17.27 -0.45 -2.16
CA GLY A 140 -15.98 0.25 -2.21
C GLY A 140 -14.82 -0.69 -1.92
N VAL A 141 -13.67 -0.39 -2.52
CA VAL A 141 -12.39 -1.01 -2.15
C VAL A 141 -11.34 0.05 -1.90
N LEU A 142 -10.63 -0.05 -0.79
CA LEU A 142 -9.50 0.82 -0.49
C LEU A 142 -8.24 -0.03 -0.37
N LEU A 143 -7.26 0.22 -1.25
CA LEU A 143 -5.93 -0.35 -1.11
C LEU A 143 -5.03 0.64 -0.36
N ILE A 144 -4.24 0.12 0.57
CA ILE A 144 -3.37 0.93 1.43
C ILE A 144 -1.96 0.37 1.36
N GLU A 145 -1.01 1.24 1.03
CA GLU A 145 0.42 1.01 1.27
C GLU A 145 0.78 1.56 2.65
N PHE A 146 1.51 0.80 3.45
CA PHE A 146 1.90 1.11 4.81
C PHE A 146 3.42 1.31 4.90
N LYS A 147 3.85 2.53 5.22
CA LYS A 147 5.26 2.94 5.30
C LYS A 147 5.59 3.52 6.67
N PHE A 148 6.20 2.74 7.55
CA PHE A 148 6.62 3.16 8.88
C PHE A 148 8.04 3.72 8.86
N ILE A 149 9.05 2.86 8.74
CA ILE A 149 10.47 3.28 8.78
C ILE A 149 11.11 3.45 7.40
N GLU A 150 10.41 3.07 6.32
CA GLU A 150 11.01 3.07 4.98
C GLU A 150 11.34 4.48 4.52
N ALA A 151 12.61 4.69 4.16
CA ALA A 151 13.09 5.98 3.68
C ALA A 151 12.58 6.33 2.26
N GLU A 152 12.23 5.31 1.47
CA GLU A 152 11.93 5.43 0.05
C GLU A 152 10.86 4.43 -0.39
N PHE A 153 10.09 4.80 -1.41
CA PHE A 153 9.24 3.89 -2.16
C PHE A 153 10.08 3.00 -3.08
N SER A 154 9.52 1.86 -3.48
CA SER A 154 10.13 0.99 -4.48
C SER A 154 10.32 1.71 -5.81
N VAL A 155 11.53 1.59 -6.37
CA VAL A 155 11.93 2.30 -7.59
C VAL A 155 11.88 1.39 -8.81
N CYS A 156 11.60 1.98 -9.98
CA CYS A 156 11.78 1.27 -11.25
C CYS A 156 13.26 0.88 -11.43
N SER A 157 13.53 -0.35 -11.85
CA SER A 157 14.90 -0.88 -11.99
C SER A 157 15.78 -0.05 -12.94
N SER A 158 15.18 0.60 -13.94
CA SER A 158 15.91 1.49 -14.86
C SER A 158 16.39 2.80 -14.20
N TYR A 159 15.90 3.10 -12.99
CA TYR A 159 16.30 4.23 -12.16
C TYR A 159 16.92 3.81 -10.82
N ALA A 160 16.98 2.49 -10.55
CA ALA A 160 17.59 1.93 -9.34
C ALA A 160 19.13 2.02 -9.41
N ASP A 161 19.70 1.74 -10.58
CA ASP A 161 21.12 1.92 -10.83
C ASP A 161 21.40 3.36 -11.25
N LYS A 162 21.85 4.18 -10.28
CA LYS A 162 22.17 5.60 -10.48
C LYS A 162 23.31 5.83 -11.48
N LYS A 163 24.04 4.79 -11.91
CA LYS A 163 25.19 4.93 -12.81
C LYS A 163 24.77 5.11 -14.27
N GLN A 164 23.66 4.51 -14.71
CA GLN A 164 23.15 4.65 -16.08
C GLN A 164 21.62 4.51 -16.12
N ILE A 165 20.93 5.64 -16.16
CA ILE A 165 19.53 5.68 -16.59
C ILE A 165 19.49 5.28 -18.06
N LYS A 166 18.58 4.38 -18.44
CA LYS A 166 18.39 4.04 -19.85
C LYS A 166 18.05 5.30 -20.65
N ALA A 167 18.82 5.61 -21.69
CA ALA A 167 18.66 6.84 -22.48
C ALA A 167 17.22 7.05 -22.99
N THR A 168 16.50 5.97 -23.32
CA THR A 168 15.10 6.03 -23.76
C THR A 168 14.15 6.57 -22.69
N CYS A 169 14.45 6.38 -21.40
CA CYS A 169 13.63 6.90 -20.30
C CYS A 169 13.74 8.43 -20.13
N ASP A 170 14.85 9.02 -20.59
CA ASP A 170 15.18 10.45 -20.49
C ASP A 170 15.12 11.15 -21.86
N SER A 171 14.26 10.66 -22.75
CA SER A 171 14.10 11.15 -24.12
C SER A 171 12.75 11.81 -24.32
N ALA A 172 12.71 12.91 -25.08
CA ALA A 172 11.45 13.52 -25.51
C ALA A 172 10.53 12.55 -26.29
N ASN A 173 11.10 11.48 -26.85
CA ASN A 173 10.37 10.43 -27.56
C ASN A 173 10.06 9.21 -26.67
N TYR A 174 10.27 9.26 -25.35
CA TYR A 174 10.12 8.10 -24.46
C TYR A 174 8.76 7.42 -24.64
N PHE A 175 7.69 8.20 -24.79
CA PHE A 175 6.33 7.68 -24.89
C PHE A 175 6.12 6.92 -26.20
N LEU A 176 6.59 7.49 -27.31
CA LEU A 176 6.52 6.83 -28.61
C LEU A 176 7.39 5.58 -28.62
N ASP A 177 8.64 5.67 -28.15
CA ASP A 177 9.61 4.59 -28.20
C ASP A 177 9.24 3.43 -27.27
N MET A 178 8.88 3.72 -26.03
CA MET A 178 8.63 2.69 -25.02
C MET A 178 7.19 2.22 -25.02
N ILE A 179 6.21 3.09 -25.24
CA ILE A 179 4.80 2.75 -24.96
C ILE A 179 4.04 2.47 -26.24
N THR A 180 4.13 3.38 -27.22
CA THR A 180 3.40 3.24 -28.49
C THR A 180 4.01 2.16 -29.37
N ASN A 181 5.32 2.27 -29.65
CA ASN A 181 6.04 1.35 -30.53
C ASN A 181 6.54 0.10 -29.81
N LYS A 182 6.58 0.11 -28.47
CA LYS A 182 7.13 -0.95 -27.62
C LYS A 182 8.49 -1.45 -28.12
N LYS A 183 9.39 -0.53 -28.46
CA LYS A 183 10.71 -0.86 -29.03
C LYS A 183 11.47 -1.85 -28.15
N THR A 184 12.30 -2.66 -28.80
CA THR A 184 13.18 -3.62 -28.17
C THR A 184 14.64 -3.33 -28.49
N ASP A 185 15.56 -3.82 -27.67
CA ASP A 185 16.99 -3.87 -28.00
C ASP A 185 17.30 -4.98 -29.03
N GLU A 186 18.58 -5.11 -29.40
CA GLU A 186 19.07 -6.12 -30.35
C GLU A 186 18.79 -7.56 -29.88
N ALA A 187 18.72 -7.79 -28.56
CA ALA A 187 18.38 -9.07 -27.95
C ALA A 187 16.85 -9.27 -27.82
N LYS A 188 16.04 -8.42 -28.47
CA LYS A 188 14.57 -8.45 -28.45
C LYS A 188 13.96 -8.23 -27.06
N ASN A 189 14.69 -7.63 -26.11
CA ASN A 189 14.12 -7.22 -24.84
C ASN A 189 13.46 -5.85 -24.97
N PHE A 190 12.27 -5.68 -24.39
CA PHE A 190 11.64 -4.36 -24.32
C PHE A 190 12.55 -3.34 -23.65
N LEU A 191 12.61 -2.13 -24.23
CA LEU A 191 13.36 -1.01 -23.63
C LEU A 191 12.79 -0.65 -22.25
N CYS A 192 11.46 -0.75 -22.07
CA CYS A 192 10.78 -0.68 -20.79
C CYS A 192 10.31 -2.07 -20.31
N GLY A 193 10.75 -2.50 -19.12
CA GLY A 193 10.36 -3.80 -18.56
C GLY A 193 8.85 -3.94 -18.29
N TYR A 194 8.17 -2.83 -18.00
CA TYR A 194 6.72 -2.79 -17.73
C TYR A 194 5.86 -3.03 -18.98
N ASN A 195 6.45 -3.11 -20.17
CA ASN A 195 5.74 -3.56 -21.39
C ASN A 195 5.45 -5.06 -21.41
N ARG A 196 6.07 -5.84 -20.51
CA ARG A 196 5.79 -7.28 -20.34
C ARG A 196 4.48 -7.53 -19.61
N TYR A 197 3.92 -6.51 -18.97
CA TYR A 197 2.75 -6.56 -18.11
C TYR A 197 1.67 -5.63 -18.65
N PHE A 198 0.57 -5.47 -17.91
CA PHE A 198 -0.54 -4.61 -18.34
C PHE A 198 -0.35 -3.15 -17.95
N ASN A 199 0.64 -2.81 -17.12
CA ASN A 199 0.91 -1.46 -16.62
C ASN A 199 0.58 -0.32 -17.60
N TRP A 200 1.25 -0.26 -18.76
CA TRP A 200 1.03 0.80 -19.75
C TRP A 200 -0.32 0.73 -20.48
N GLN A 201 -0.81 -0.49 -20.73
CA GLN A 201 -2.15 -0.68 -21.29
C GLN A 201 -3.22 -0.17 -20.31
N LEU A 202 -3.02 -0.38 -19.01
CA LEU A 202 -3.92 0.09 -17.98
C LEU A 202 -3.83 1.60 -17.81
N THR A 203 -2.63 2.17 -17.83
CA THR A 203 -2.45 3.64 -17.85
C THR A 203 -3.25 4.30 -18.96
N ALA A 204 -3.22 3.74 -20.18
CA ALA A 204 -3.94 4.29 -21.33
C ALA A 204 -5.48 4.19 -21.22
N LYS A 205 -5.99 3.29 -20.37
CA LYS A 205 -7.42 3.08 -20.13
C LYS A 205 -7.90 3.65 -18.80
N SER A 206 -6.97 4.10 -17.96
CA SER A 206 -7.24 4.55 -16.60
C SER A 206 -8.10 5.80 -16.62
N LYS A 207 -9.05 5.86 -15.69
CA LYS A 207 -9.81 7.10 -15.43
C LYS A 207 -9.08 8.02 -14.46
N VAL A 208 -8.07 7.49 -13.75
CA VAL A 208 -7.38 8.17 -12.66
C VAL A 208 -5.97 8.65 -13.00
N ILE A 209 -5.29 8.01 -13.94
CA ILE A 209 -4.02 8.51 -14.50
C ILE A 209 -4.29 9.36 -15.74
N ASP A 210 -3.72 10.56 -15.81
CA ASP A 210 -3.83 11.43 -16.97
C ASP A 210 -2.83 11.00 -18.07
N GLY A 211 -3.32 10.17 -18.99
CA GLY A 211 -2.51 9.62 -20.09
C GLY A 211 -1.96 10.69 -21.04
N GLU A 212 -2.70 11.77 -21.31
CA GLU A 212 -2.23 12.84 -22.19
C GLU A 212 -1.16 13.69 -21.49
N LYS A 213 -1.34 13.95 -20.20
CA LYS A 213 -0.30 14.60 -19.38
C LYS A 213 0.98 13.76 -19.38
N VAL A 214 0.89 12.46 -19.08
CA VAL A 214 2.03 11.53 -19.12
C VAL A 214 2.72 11.60 -20.48
N LYS A 215 1.97 11.50 -21.58
CA LYS A 215 2.47 11.58 -22.96
C LYS A 215 3.17 12.90 -23.28
N SER A 216 2.73 14.02 -22.71
CA SER A 216 3.30 15.34 -22.95
C SER A 216 4.64 15.61 -22.24
N MET A 217 5.04 14.76 -21.29
CA MET A 217 6.28 14.95 -20.53
C MET A 217 7.51 14.61 -21.37
N LEU A 218 8.63 15.28 -21.10
CA LEU A 218 9.89 15.05 -21.81
C LEU A 218 10.64 13.79 -21.35
N THR A 219 10.23 13.21 -20.23
CA THR A 219 10.88 12.05 -19.59
C THR A 219 9.82 11.18 -18.96
N CYS A 220 10.07 9.88 -18.81
CA CYS A 220 9.12 8.98 -18.16
C CYS A 220 8.88 9.42 -16.69
N PRO A 221 7.62 9.73 -16.30
CA PRO A 221 7.33 10.24 -14.96
C PRO A 221 7.42 9.17 -13.88
N PHE A 222 7.30 7.89 -14.22
CA PHE A 222 7.33 6.77 -13.26
C PHE A 222 8.75 6.39 -12.85
N ARG A 223 9.47 7.39 -12.33
CA ARG A 223 10.84 7.31 -11.83
C ARG A 223 10.85 7.39 -10.31
N PHE A 224 11.85 6.78 -9.69
CA PHE A 224 11.97 6.71 -8.24
C PHE A 224 10.65 6.21 -7.61
N GLY A 225 10.15 6.86 -6.57
CA GLY A 225 8.95 6.43 -5.85
C GLY A 225 7.64 6.52 -6.63
N LEU A 226 7.59 7.33 -7.70
CA LEU A 226 6.38 7.44 -8.54
C LEU A 226 6.03 6.11 -9.20
N ASN A 227 7.00 5.21 -9.39
CA ASN A 227 6.76 3.88 -9.92
C ASN A 227 5.89 3.01 -9.00
N GLN A 228 6.15 3.03 -7.68
CA GLN A 228 5.32 2.26 -6.75
C GLN A 228 3.92 2.86 -6.66
N LEU A 229 3.82 4.20 -6.53
CA LEU A 229 2.52 4.89 -6.45
C LEU A 229 1.66 4.63 -7.69
N TRP A 230 2.25 4.67 -8.88
CA TRP A 230 1.57 4.34 -10.13
C TRP A 230 1.05 2.90 -10.16
N ARG A 231 1.89 1.92 -9.81
CA ARG A 231 1.49 0.50 -9.82
C ARG A 231 0.36 0.23 -8.84
N ASN A 232 0.43 0.78 -7.64
CA ASN A 232 -0.58 0.57 -6.61
C ASN A 232 -1.90 1.29 -6.95
N MET A 233 -1.85 2.48 -7.53
CA MET A 233 -3.05 3.17 -8.03
C MET A 233 -3.74 2.37 -9.14
N MET A 234 -2.95 1.82 -10.06
CA MET A 234 -3.47 1.00 -11.14
C MET A 234 -4.03 -0.34 -10.64
N LEU A 235 -3.40 -0.90 -9.62
CA LEU A 235 -3.91 -2.09 -8.96
C LEU A 235 -5.25 -1.81 -8.28
N ALA A 236 -5.39 -0.69 -7.57
CA ALA A 236 -6.65 -0.32 -6.92
C ALA A 236 -7.80 -0.17 -7.92
N GLU A 237 -7.55 0.49 -9.06
CA GLU A 237 -8.54 0.59 -10.13
C GLU A 237 -8.91 -0.80 -10.71
N GLN A 238 -7.93 -1.70 -10.86
CA GLN A 238 -8.20 -3.05 -11.37
C GLN A 238 -8.98 -3.93 -10.43
N VAL A 239 -8.66 -3.92 -9.14
CA VAL A 239 -9.42 -4.65 -8.13
C VAL A 239 -10.86 -4.18 -8.11
N ALA A 240 -11.08 -2.86 -8.18
CA ALA A 240 -12.41 -2.28 -8.25
C ALA A 240 -13.19 -2.73 -9.49
N LEU A 241 -12.57 -2.72 -10.67
CA LEU A 241 -13.20 -3.18 -11.91
C LEU A 241 -13.56 -4.66 -11.84
N SER A 242 -12.62 -5.49 -11.39
CA SER A 242 -12.80 -6.95 -11.36
C SER A 242 -13.87 -7.41 -10.36
N ARG A 243 -14.05 -6.68 -9.26
CA ARG A 243 -15.03 -6.97 -8.21
C ARG A 243 -16.31 -6.14 -8.29
N HIS A 244 -16.48 -5.38 -9.36
CA HIS A 244 -17.63 -4.49 -9.57
C HIS A 244 -17.87 -3.52 -8.42
N CYS A 245 -16.81 -2.88 -7.93
CA CYS A 245 -16.91 -1.81 -6.94
C CYS A 245 -17.38 -0.51 -7.61
N ASP A 246 -18.26 0.22 -6.94
CA ASP A 246 -18.76 1.53 -7.36
C ASP A 246 -17.71 2.63 -7.16
N GLU A 247 -16.78 2.41 -6.22
CA GLU A 247 -15.65 3.32 -5.99
C GLU A 247 -14.40 2.56 -5.54
N PHE A 248 -13.28 3.27 -5.54
CA PHE A 248 -12.05 2.76 -4.97
C PHE A 248 -11.15 3.86 -4.40
N GLY A 249 -10.13 3.48 -3.66
CA GLY A 249 -9.06 4.39 -3.24
C GLY A 249 -7.71 3.70 -3.23
N PHE A 250 -6.65 4.49 -3.40
CA PHE A 250 -5.28 4.08 -3.09
C PHE A 250 -4.67 5.07 -2.12
N TRP A 251 -4.45 4.64 -0.88
CA TRP A 251 -3.90 5.50 0.16
C TRP A 251 -2.52 5.04 0.59
N VAL A 252 -1.73 5.98 1.12
CA VAL A 252 -0.44 5.68 1.74
C VAL A 252 -0.47 6.14 3.18
N PHE A 253 -0.26 5.19 4.08
CA PHE A 253 -0.17 5.39 5.52
C PHE A 253 1.29 5.53 5.90
N SER A 254 1.68 6.65 6.51
CA SER A 254 3.06 6.86 6.95
C SER A 254 3.17 7.87 8.09
N PRO A 255 4.14 7.76 9.02
CA PRO A 255 4.37 8.80 10.02
C PRO A 255 4.60 10.18 9.39
N SER A 256 4.31 11.23 10.14
CA SER A 256 4.59 12.60 9.73
C SER A 256 6.10 12.83 9.46
N GLU A 257 7.00 12.12 10.15
CA GLU A 257 8.44 12.15 9.86
C GLU A 257 8.79 11.77 8.42
N ASN A 258 8.01 10.87 7.79
CA ASN A 258 8.22 10.42 6.42
C ASN A 258 8.04 11.55 5.41
N ASP A 259 7.44 12.69 5.80
CA ASP A 259 7.34 13.86 4.94
C ASP A 259 8.73 14.35 4.48
N ASN A 260 9.77 14.17 5.28
CA ASN A 260 11.12 14.64 4.95
C ASN A 260 11.84 13.73 3.94
N TYR A 261 11.74 12.41 4.07
CA TYR A 261 12.53 11.45 3.30
C TYR A 261 11.72 10.75 2.21
N LEU A 262 10.61 10.09 2.60
CA LEU A 262 9.78 9.30 1.69
C LEU A 262 9.07 10.24 0.71
N TRP A 263 8.48 11.31 1.24
CA TRP A 263 7.76 12.30 0.45
C TRP A 263 8.63 13.47 -0.03
N LYS A 264 9.91 13.51 0.36
CA LYS A 264 10.89 14.52 -0.06
C LYS A 264 10.39 15.96 0.09
N LYS A 265 9.86 16.29 1.27
CA LYS A 265 9.21 17.57 1.60
C LYS A 265 8.01 17.87 0.69
N GLY A 266 7.19 16.85 0.43
CA GLY A 266 5.98 16.93 -0.39
C GLY A 266 6.21 16.81 -1.91
N GLU A 267 7.46 16.79 -2.37
CA GLU A 267 7.79 16.72 -3.79
C GLU A 267 7.27 15.44 -4.45
N THR A 268 7.40 14.28 -3.79
CA THR A 268 6.91 13.01 -4.35
C THR A 268 5.39 13.03 -4.53
N GLU A 269 4.66 13.55 -3.55
CA GLU A 269 3.20 13.68 -3.63
C GLU A 269 2.80 14.65 -4.75
N ARG A 270 3.42 15.84 -4.79
CA ARG A 270 3.15 16.85 -5.82
C ARG A 270 3.35 16.27 -7.22
N GLN A 271 4.49 15.63 -7.47
CA GLN A 271 4.79 15.01 -8.77
C GLN A 271 3.81 13.90 -9.13
N PHE A 272 3.34 13.12 -8.15
CA PHE A 272 2.33 12.09 -8.41
C PHE A 272 0.99 12.71 -8.78
N ARG A 273 0.52 13.71 -8.01
CA ARG A 273 -0.74 14.41 -8.26
C ARG A 273 -0.77 15.11 -9.62
N GLU A 274 0.38 15.57 -10.12
CA GLU A 274 0.51 16.21 -11.43
C GLU A 274 0.20 15.30 -12.61
N ILE A 275 0.29 13.97 -12.44
CA ILE A 275 -0.01 12.98 -13.48
C ILE A 275 -1.33 12.25 -13.23
N LEU A 276 -2.10 12.68 -12.22
CA LEU A 276 -3.45 12.18 -11.96
C LEU A 276 -4.48 13.10 -12.61
N THR A 277 -5.61 12.51 -13.02
CA THR A 277 -6.80 13.30 -13.35
C THR A 277 -7.39 13.93 -12.08
N GLN A 278 -8.40 14.80 -12.22
CA GLN A 278 -9.14 15.29 -11.05
C GLN A 278 -9.77 14.12 -10.25
N GLN A 279 -10.29 13.11 -10.96
CA GLN A 279 -10.79 11.90 -10.32
C GLN A 279 -9.65 11.16 -9.59
N GLY A 280 -8.50 10.98 -10.23
CA GLY A 280 -7.36 10.32 -9.59
C GLY A 280 -6.91 11.03 -8.30
N ASN A 281 -6.91 12.37 -8.30
CA ASN A 281 -6.59 13.15 -7.11
C ASN A 281 -7.56 12.92 -5.94
N ASN A 282 -8.83 12.65 -6.22
CA ASN A 282 -9.84 12.32 -5.19
C ASN A 282 -9.68 10.89 -4.65
N HIS A 283 -9.17 9.97 -5.47
CA HIS A 283 -8.96 8.56 -5.12
C HIS A 283 -7.62 8.32 -4.39
N PHE A 284 -6.68 9.26 -4.44
CA PHE A 284 -5.39 9.18 -3.77
C PHE A 284 -5.30 10.06 -2.51
N LYS A 285 -4.93 9.45 -1.38
CA LYS A 285 -4.65 10.18 -0.13
C LYS A 285 -3.33 9.74 0.52
N LYS A 286 -2.58 10.72 1.01
CA LYS A 286 -1.55 10.51 2.03
C LYS A 286 -2.22 10.69 3.40
N VAL A 287 -2.05 9.72 4.29
CA VAL A 287 -2.60 9.77 5.66
C VAL A 287 -1.47 9.55 6.66
N HIS A 288 -1.37 10.46 7.63
CA HIS A 288 -0.40 10.32 8.71
C HIS A 288 -0.90 9.34 9.77
N LEU A 289 -0.02 8.45 10.25
CA LEU A 289 -0.38 7.42 11.22
C LEU A 289 -0.85 8.01 12.56
N GLU A 290 -0.34 9.18 12.91
CA GLU A 290 -0.75 9.97 14.06
C GLU A 290 -2.24 10.33 13.97
N ASN A 291 -2.73 10.71 12.79
CA ASN A 291 -4.16 11.00 12.58
C ASN A 291 -5.04 9.75 12.75
N ILE A 292 -4.49 8.56 12.52
CA ILE A 292 -5.21 7.29 12.75
C ILE A 292 -5.36 7.06 14.25
N PHE A 293 -4.29 7.26 15.02
CA PHE A 293 -4.37 7.15 16.48
C PHE A 293 -5.32 8.18 17.09
N ASP A 294 -5.25 9.43 16.63
CA ASP A 294 -6.13 10.49 17.14
C ASP A 294 -7.61 10.15 16.85
N LYS A 295 -7.92 9.64 15.66
CA LYS A 295 -9.26 9.14 15.33
C LYS A 295 -9.67 7.91 16.14
N LEU A 296 -8.73 7.03 16.49
CA LEU A 296 -8.99 5.85 17.31
C LEU A 296 -9.35 6.26 18.75
N HIS A 297 -8.63 7.21 19.35
CA HIS A 297 -8.95 7.74 20.69
C HIS A 297 -10.39 8.27 20.79
N ASP A 298 -10.91 8.85 19.72
CA ASP A 298 -12.28 9.38 19.68
C ASP A 298 -13.37 8.29 19.60
N ILE A 299 -13.03 7.06 19.21
CA ILE A 299 -14.02 6.02 18.86
C ILE A 299 -13.88 4.71 19.64
N VAL A 300 -12.72 4.43 20.26
CA VAL A 300 -12.56 3.30 21.16
C VAL A 300 -13.52 3.46 22.34
N SER A 301 -14.15 2.36 22.74
CA SER A 301 -15.31 2.41 23.61
C SER A 301 -15.23 1.48 24.81
N ASP A 302 -14.42 0.43 24.74
CA ASP A 302 -14.24 -0.53 25.85
C ASP A 302 -12.80 -0.59 26.37
N GLU A 303 -12.62 -1.26 27.50
CA GLU A 303 -11.32 -1.37 28.19
C GLU A 303 -10.27 -2.12 27.36
N GLN A 304 -10.69 -3.12 26.58
CA GLN A 304 -9.79 -3.92 25.74
C GLN A 304 -9.26 -3.08 24.58
N GLU A 305 -10.13 -2.34 23.89
CA GLU A 305 -9.77 -1.40 22.81
C GLU A 305 -8.84 -0.30 23.33
N ASN A 306 -9.13 0.26 24.51
CA ASN A 306 -8.29 1.29 25.13
C ASN A 306 -6.89 0.75 25.50
N THR A 307 -6.82 -0.46 26.05
CA THR A 307 -5.55 -1.12 26.38
C THR A 307 -4.73 -1.38 25.12
N TRP A 308 -5.35 -1.97 24.09
CA TRP A 308 -4.70 -2.21 22.80
C TRP A 308 -4.18 -0.92 22.16
N LEU A 309 -4.98 0.15 22.16
CA LEU A 309 -4.57 1.44 21.61
C LEU A 309 -3.37 2.02 22.37
N THR A 310 -3.38 1.94 23.70
CA THR A 310 -2.27 2.40 24.55
C THR A 310 -0.97 1.65 24.25
N ASP A 311 -1.05 0.33 24.06
CA ASP A 311 0.10 -0.51 23.73
C ASP A 311 0.61 -0.26 22.31
N MET A 312 -0.32 -0.07 21.35
CA MET A 312 -0.01 0.35 19.98
C MET A 312 0.77 1.67 19.96
N GLU A 313 0.32 2.67 20.70
CA GLU A 313 1.02 3.96 20.79
C GLU A 313 2.37 3.84 21.48
N THR A 314 2.44 3.09 22.57
CA THR A 314 3.70 2.82 23.28
C THR A 314 4.75 2.21 22.35
N LYS A 315 4.30 1.32 21.44
CA LYS A 315 5.17 0.63 20.50
C LYS A 315 5.53 1.47 19.27
N TYR A 316 4.57 2.20 18.71
CA TYR A 316 4.68 2.76 17.35
C TYR A 316 4.62 4.28 17.25
N ARG A 317 4.13 5.00 18.27
CA ARG A 317 4.05 6.47 18.21
C ARG A 317 5.48 7.04 18.26
N ILE A 318 5.91 7.64 17.15
CA ILE A 318 7.21 8.29 17.05
C ILE A 318 7.15 9.62 17.82
N SER A 319 8.18 9.90 18.60
CA SER A 319 8.33 11.15 19.38
C SER A 319 9.32 12.13 18.77
#